data_AF-A0A7W0YN95-F1
#
_entry.id   AF-A0A7W0YN95-F1
#
_cell.length_a   1.000
_cell.length_b   1.000
_cell.length_c   1.000
_cell.angle_alpha   90.00
_cell.angle_beta   90.00
_cell.angle_gamma   90.00
#
_symmetry.space_group_name_H-M   'P 1'
#
loop_
_entity.id
_entity.type
_entity.pdbx_description
1 polymer ?
#
loop_
_entity_poly.entity_id
_entity_poly.type
_entity_poly.pdbx_seq_one_letter_code
_entity_poly.pdbx_strand_id
1 'polypeptide(L)' 'MRDGELLFAVDQQPYLQGYLGVVLMAKYFDTRAVPGGGQIVRTGPAFVTRESAADAIALTEQGVR' A
#
# COMPACT_ATOMS: atom_id res chain seq x y z
N MET A 1 13.44 -12.27 -6.20
CA MET A 1 13.69 -12.56 -4.77
C MET A 1 14.04 -14.01 -4.56
N ARG A 2 13.23 -14.94 -5.11
CA ARG A 2 13.66 -16.33 -5.33
C ARG A 2 14.94 -16.34 -6.17
N ASP A 3 15.87 -17.19 -5.77
CA ASP A 3 17.09 -17.57 -6.49
C ASP A 3 18.09 -16.45 -6.86
N GLY A 4 17.88 -15.23 -6.35
CA GLY A 4 18.83 -14.11 -6.52
C GLY A 4 18.64 -13.25 -7.76
N GLU A 5 17.63 -13.55 -8.60
CA GLU A 5 17.36 -12.78 -9.83
C GLU A 5 16.83 -11.35 -9.62
N LEU A 6 16.33 -11.04 -8.42
CA LEU A 6 15.83 -9.70 -8.08
C LEU A 6 16.43 -9.26 -6.75
N LEU A 7 17.08 -8.09 -6.74
CA LEU A 7 17.69 -7.49 -5.54
C LEU A 7 16.65 -6.88 -4.59
N PHE A 8 15.69 -6.14 -5.17
CA PHE A 8 14.59 -5.53 -4.46
C PHE A 8 13.40 -5.33 -5.40
N ALA A 9 12.21 -5.16 -4.83
CA ALA A 9 11.03 -4.68 -5.53
C ALA A 9 10.53 -3.39 -4.88
N VAL A 10 9.90 -2.53 -5.67
CA VAL A 10 9.24 -1.32 -5.18
C VAL A 10 7.74 -1.59 -5.15
N ASP A 11 7.17 -1.59 -3.95
CA ASP A 11 5.76 -1.78 -3.69
C ASP A 11 5.08 -0.41 -3.52
N GLN A 12 4.07 -0.15 -4.35
CA GLN A 12 3.24 1.05 -4.32
C GLN A 12 1.87 0.81 -3.66
N GLN A 13 1.62 -0.41 -3.17
CA GLN A 13 0.43 -0.86 -2.45
C GLN A 13 -0.88 -0.53 -3.19
N PRO A 14 -1.18 -1.18 -4.32
CA PRO A 14 -2.37 -0.90 -5.13
C PRO A 14 -3.68 -1.15 -4.36
N TYR A 15 -3.71 -2.16 -3.48
CA TYR A 15 -4.84 -2.39 -2.57
C TYR A 15 -5.18 -1.13 -1.77
N LEU A 16 -4.17 -0.47 -1.20
CA LEU A 16 -4.34 0.71 -0.37
C LEU A 16 -4.83 1.92 -1.20
N GLN A 17 -4.37 2.06 -2.44
CA GLN A 17 -4.82 3.14 -3.33
C GLN A 17 -6.32 3.02 -3.66
N GLY A 18 -6.83 1.81 -3.91
CA GLY A 18 -8.26 1.58 -4.11
C GLY A 18 -9.07 1.72 -2.83
N TYR A 19 -8.61 1.12 -1.74
CA TYR A 19 -9.30 1.12 -0.45
C TYR A 19 -9.41 2.51 0.17
N LEU A 20 -8.32 3.29 0.18
CA LEU A 20 -8.34 4.64 0.75
C LEU A 20 -9.28 5.57 -0.03
N GLY A 21 -9.40 5.45 -1.35
CA GLY A 21 -10.33 6.28 -2.12
C GLY A 21 -11.76 6.21 -1.57
N VAL A 22 -12.24 5.01 -1.28
CA VAL A 22 -13.59 4.79 -0.72
C VAL A 22 -13.70 5.26 0.73
N VAL A 23 -12.74 4.86 1.57
CA VAL A 23 -12.75 5.19 3.01
C VAL A 23 -12.66 6.70 3.25
N LEU A 24 -11.79 7.39 2.51
CA LEU A 24 -11.61 8.83 2.67
C LEU A 24 -12.85 9.59 2.18
N MET A 25 -13.52 9.11 1.13
CA MET A 25 -14.78 9.68 0.67
C MET A 25 -15.90 9.50 1.71
N ALA A 26 -16.03 8.30 2.28
CA ALA A 26 -16.99 8.04 3.35
C ALA A 26 -16.73 8.97 4.56
N LYS A 27 -15.47 9.13 4.97
CA LYS A 27 -15.13 10.04 6.07
C LYS A 27 -15.33 11.52 5.78
N TYR A 28 -15.16 11.94 4.54
CA TYR A 28 -15.54 13.29 4.16
C TYR A 28 -17.04 13.54 4.38
N PHE A 29 -17.91 12.59 4.03
CA PHE A 29 -19.35 12.74 4.25
C PHE A 29 -19.73 12.71 5.74
N ASP A 30 -19.00 11.97 6.58
CA ASP A 30 -19.24 11.91 8.03
C ASP A 30 -18.80 13.19 8.76
N THR A 31 -17.60 13.70 8.47
CA THR A 31 -16.94 14.70 9.33
C THR A 31 -16.49 15.96 8.59
N ARG A 32 -16.57 15.96 7.25
CA ARG A 32 -15.96 16.96 6.36
C ARG A 32 -14.44 17.08 6.49
N ALA A 33 -13.79 16.14 7.17
CA ALA A 33 -12.34 16.11 7.24
C ALA A 33 -11.74 15.66 5.89
N VAL A 34 -10.72 16.37 5.42
CA VAL A 34 -9.90 15.96 4.27
C VAL A 34 -8.52 15.54 4.79
N PRO A 35 -8.20 14.23 4.77
CA PRO A 35 -6.89 13.74 5.18
C PRO A 35 -5.80 14.17 4.19
N GLY A 36 -4.55 14.19 4.66
CA GLY A 36 -3.40 14.61 3.87
C GLY A 36 -3.09 16.11 3.94
N GLY A 37 -3.92 16.92 4.61
CA GLY A 37 -3.62 18.34 4.84
C GLY A 37 -3.45 19.16 3.55
N GLY A 38 -4.18 18.80 2.48
CA GLY A 38 -4.03 19.40 1.15
C GLY A 38 -2.90 18.83 0.29
N GLN A 39 -2.19 17.81 0.79
CA GLN A 39 -1.17 17.07 0.07
C GLN A 39 -1.68 15.67 -0.34
N ILE A 40 -0.92 14.98 -1.18
CA ILE A 40 -1.21 13.61 -1.58
C ILE A 40 -1.08 12.65 -0.39
N VAL A 41 -2.00 11.69 -0.30
CA VAL A 41 -1.88 10.55 0.63
C VAL A 41 -1.01 9.50 -0.04
N ARG A 42 0.23 9.34 0.43
CA ARG A 42 1.21 8.40 -0.15
C ARG A 42 0.99 6.99 0.36
N THR A 43 0.96 6.02 -0.55
CA THR A 43 0.90 4.58 -0.26
C THR A 43 2.23 3.87 -0.56
N GLY A 44 3.30 4.63 -0.82
CA GLY A 44 4.60 4.12 -1.21
C GLY A 44 5.58 5.24 -1.53
N PRO A 45 6.82 4.90 -1.93
CA PRO A 45 7.31 3.53 -2.15
C PRO A 45 7.70 2.80 -0.86
N ALA A 46 7.41 1.50 -0.81
CA ALA A 46 8.00 0.57 0.14
C ALA A 46 8.96 -0.38 -0.59
N PHE A 47 10.17 -0.56 -0.07
CA PHE A 47 11.11 -1.52 -0.64
C PHE A 47 10.86 -2.90 -0.05
N VAL A 48 10.55 -3.86 -0.92
CA VAL A 48 10.54 -5.28 -0.57
C VAL A 48 11.93 -5.82 -0.87
N THR A 49 12.58 -6.36 0.16
CA THR A 49 13.91 -7.00 0.10
C THR A 49 13.74 -8.51 0.30
N ARG A 50 14.82 -9.31 0.19
CA ARG A 50 14.71 -10.77 0.41
C ARG A 50 14.20 -11.09 1.81
N GLU A 51 14.58 -10.28 2.79
CA GLU A 51 14.21 -10.42 4.20
C GLU A 51 12.71 -10.15 4.43
N SER A 52 12.10 -9.22 3.67
CA SER A 52 10.67 -8.84 3.80
C SER A 52 9.76 -9.46 2.73
N ALA A 53 10.32 -10.24 1.81
CA ALA A 53 9.57 -10.84 0.69
C ALA A 53 8.53 -11.86 1.17
N ALA A 54 8.82 -12.62 2.23
CA ALA A 54 7.88 -13.62 2.76
C ALA A 54 6.59 -12.97 3.28
N ASP A 55 6.72 -11.87 4.02
CA ASP A 55 5.58 -11.13 4.56
C ASP A 55 4.75 -10.47 3.43
N ALA A 56 5.42 -9.92 2.43
CA ALA A 56 4.75 -9.34 1.26
C ALA A 56 3.93 -10.40 0.50
N ILE A 57 4.49 -11.60 0.28
CA ILE A 57 3.79 -12.71 -0.38
C ILE A 57 2.57 -13.14 0.43
N ALA A 58 2.72 -13.34 1.74
CA ALA A 58 1.61 -13.77 2.61
C ALA A 58 0.43 -12.77 2.59
N LEU A 59 0.71 -11.46 2.59
CA LEU A 59 -0.33 -10.43 2.52
C LEU A 59 -1.01 -10.37 1.14
N THR A 60 -0.27 -10.62 0.06
CA THR A 60 -0.83 -10.68 -1.29
C THR A 60 -1.67 -11.96 -1.49
N GLU A 61 -1.27 -13.10 -0.94
CA GLU A 61 -2.09 -14.32 -0.92
C GLU A 61 -3.42 -14.13 -0.19
N GLN A 62 -3.44 -13.27 0.83
CA GLN A 62 -4.66 -12.86 1.55
C GLN A 62 -5.46 -11.78 0.80
N GLY A 63 -4.96 -11.24 -0.30
CA GLY A 63 -5.61 -10.21 -1.10
C GLY A 63 -5.66 -8.82 -0.45
N VAL A 64 -4.84 -8.59 0.59
CA VAL A 64 -4.78 -7.33 1.34
C VAL A 64 -3.54 -6.48 1.00
N ARG A 65 -2.77 -6.90 -0.01
CA ARG A 65 -1.60 -6.20 -0.56
C ARG A 65 -1.53 -6.37 -2.07
#